data_AF-A0A1V2RAU4-F1
#
_entry.id   AF-A0A1V2RAU4-F1
#
_cell.length_a   1.000
_cell.length_b   1.000
_cell.length_c   1.000
_cell.angle_alpha   90.00
_cell.angle_beta   90.00
_cell.angle_gamma   90.00
#
_symmetry.space_group_name_H-M   'P 1'
#
loop_
_entity.id
_entity.type
_entity.pdbx_description
1 polymer ?
#
loop_
_entity_poly.entity_id
_entity_poly.type
_entity_poly.pdbx_seq_one_letter_code
_entity_poly.pdbx_strand_id
1 'polypeptide(L)' 'MGRSQQPSEHLAQTEQERADNLADYIDQIQSRPDHPSAGSLPHYQAAYRNASSLAAQNTAQPGGRS' A
#
# COMPACT_ATOMS: atom_id res chain seq x y z
N MET A 1 -22.36 -18.67 9.02
CA MET A 1 -20.99 -19.01 9.46
C MET A 1 -20.10 -17.84 9.08
N GLY A 2 -19.74 -16.99 10.05
CA GLY A 2 -18.90 -15.82 9.81
C GLY A 2 -17.49 -16.28 9.44
N ARG A 3 -16.99 -15.87 8.28
CA ARG A 3 -15.58 -16.06 7.94
C ARG A 3 -14.79 -15.22 8.92
N SER A 4 -14.11 -15.88 9.86
CA SER A 4 -13.10 -15.22 10.69
C SER A 4 -12.06 -14.65 9.72
N GLN A 5 -12.06 -13.32 9.55
CA GLN A 5 -11.08 -12.61 8.74
C GLN A 5 -9.70 -13.04 9.21
N GLN A 6 -8.91 -13.67 8.33
CA GLN A 6 -7.59 -14.10 8.71
C GLN A 6 -6.73 -12.84 8.97
N PRO A 7 -5.86 -12.85 10.00
CA PRO A 7 -5.04 -11.68 10.33
C PRO A 7 -4.18 -11.19 9.17
N SER A 8 -3.82 -12.07 8.23
CA SER A 8 -3.14 -11.73 6.97
C SER A 8 -4.03 -10.98 5.98
N GLU A 9 -5.31 -11.36 5.85
CA GLU A 9 -6.27 -10.64 5.00
C GLU A 9 -6.53 -9.22 5.50
N HIS A 10 -6.60 -9.02 6.82
CA HIS A 10 -6.72 -7.69 7.42
C HIS A 10 -5.46 -6.83 7.15
N LEU A 11 -4.27 -7.40 7.34
CA LEU A 11 -3.02 -6.70 7.03
C LEU A 11 -2.92 -6.34 5.53
N ALA A 12 -3.32 -7.26 4.66
CA ALA A 12 -3.34 -7.03 3.22
C ALA A 12 -4.23 -5.85 2.85
N GLN A 13 -5.44 -5.80 3.42
CA GLN A 13 -6.38 -4.71 3.22
C GLN A 13 -5.82 -3.37 3.73
N THR A 14 -5.28 -3.35 4.95
CA THR A 14 -4.69 -2.14 5.53
C THR A 14 -3.52 -1.61 4.69
N GLU A 15 -2.62 -2.47 4.22
CA GLU A 15 -1.48 -2.05 3.40
C GLU A 15 -1.91 -1.66 1.98
N GLN A 16 -3.01 -2.22 1.45
CA GLN A 16 -3.60 -1.77 0.21
C GLN A 16 -4.19 -0.36 0.34
N GLU A 17 -4.99 -0.10 1.37
CA GLU A 17 -5.52 1.25 1.66
C GLU A 17 -4.39 2.26 1.84
N ARG A 18 -3.31 1.85 2.51
CA ARG A 18 -2.12 2.68 2.65
C ARG A 18 -1.44 2.96 1.30
N ALA A 19 -1.34 1.97 0.42
CA ALA A 19 -0.77 2.14 -0.91
C ALA A 19 -1.61 3.11 -1.76
N ASP A 20 -2.94 3.00 -1.70
CA ASP A 20 -3.85 3.90 -2.43
C ASP A 20 -3.70 5.35 -1.98
N ASN A 21 -3.72 5.59 -0.66
CA ASN A 21 -3.48 6.93 -0.10
C ASN A 21 -2.11 7.51 -0.48
N LEU A 22 -1.08 6.66 -0.55
CA LEU A 22 0.26 7.09 -0.97
C LEU A 22 0.31 7.41 -2.46
N ALA A 23 -0.40 6.65 -3.30
CA ALA A 23 -0.50 6.92 -4.74
C ALA A 23 -1.17 8.28 -4.99
N ASP A 24 -2.29 8.55 -4.32
CA ASP A 24 -2.99 9.85 -4.41
C ASP A 24 -2.11 11.00 -3.94
N TYR A 25 -1.32 10.79 -2.88
CA TYR A 25 -0.41 11.83 -2.39
C TYR A 25 0.79 12.06 -3.30
N ILE A 26 1.33 11.00 -3.90
CA ILE A 26 2.39 11.09 -4.91
C ILE A 26 1.90 11.87 -6.13
N ASP A 27 0.68 11.60 -6.61
CA ASP A 27 0.08 12.32 -7.73
C ASP A 27 -0.10 13.81 -7.42
N GLN A 28 -0.56 14.15 -6.20
CA GLN A 28 -0.66 15.55 -5.75
C GLN A 28 0.69 16.27 -5.71
N ILE A 29 1.76 15.59 -5.28
CA ILE A 29 3.12 16.14 -5.29
C ILE A 29 3.60 16.34 -6.74
N GLN A 30 3.41 15.35 -7.61
CA GLN A 30 3.89 15.40 -8.99
C GLN A 30 3.14 16.44 -9.83
N SER A 31 1.86 16.64 -9.56
CA SER A 31 1.01 17.63 -10.23
C SER A 31 1.29 19.07 -9.78
N ARG A 32 2.09 19.28 -8.73
CA ARG A 32 2.39 20.60 -8.15
C ARG A 32 3.89 20.77 -7.93
N PRO A 33 4.62 21.46 -8.84
CA PRO A 33 6.07 21.64 -8.69
C PRO A 33 6.46 22.40 -7.41
N ASP A 34 5.58 23.24 -6.89
CA ASP A 34 5.72 24.01 -5.64
C ASP A 34 5.10 23.30 -4.42
N HIS A 35 4.80 22.00 -4.53
CA HIS A 35 4.31 21.22 -3.40
C HIS A 35 5.35 21.20 -2.27
N PRO A 36 4.96 21.47 -1.00
CA PRO A 36 5.90 21.53 0.12
C PRO A 36 6.70 20.23 0.32
N SER A 37 6.09 19.10 -0.05
CA SER A 37 6.69 17.77 0.04
C SER A 37 7.44 17.31 -1.22
N ALA A 38 7.66 18.17 -2.22
CA ALA A 38 8.32 17.78 -3.48
C ALA A 38 9.72 17.19 -3.28
N GLY A 39 10.51 17.75 -2.36
CA GLY A 39 11.83 17.22 -2.00
C GLY A 39 11.80 15.83 -1.34
N SER A 40 10.65 15.40 -0.84
CA SER A 40 10.45 14.11 -0.19
C SER A 40 9.72 13.10 -1.08
N LEU A 41 9.46 13.42 -2.36
CA LEU A 41 8.80 12.51 -3.31
C LEU A 41 9.42 11.09 -3.33
N PRO A 42 10.76 10.90 -3.32
CA PRO A 42 11.35 9.56 -3.29
C PRO A 42 10.98 8.75 -2.04
N HIS A 43 10.78 9.43 -0.91
CA HIS A 43 10.37 8.78 0.34
C HIS A 43 8.95 8.22 0.25
N TYR A 44 8.02 8.99 -0.29
CA TYR A 44 6.64 8.53 -0.52
C TYR A 44 6.56 7.41 -1.55
N GLN A 45 7.35 7.49 -2.61
CA GLN A 45 7.46 6.41 -3.60
C GLN A 45 8.02 5.11 -2.99
N ALA A 46 9.00 5.21 -2.09
CA ALA A 46 9.52 4.05 -1.36
C ALA A 46 8.48 3.46 -0.40
N ALA A 47 7.74 4.30 0.31
CA ALA A 47 6.65 3.88 1.18
C ALA A 47 5.52 3.18 0.40
N TYR A 48 5.16 3.70 -0.79
CA TYR A 48 4.17 3.09 -1.67
C TYR A 48 4.58 1.69 -2.09
N ARG A 49 5.84 1.53 -2.54
CA ARG A 49 6.38 0.21 -2.93
C ARG A 49 6.35 -0.79 -1.78
N ASN A 50 6.65 -0.33 -0.56
CA ASN A 50 6.62 -1.17 0.64
C ASN A 50 5.19 -1.63 0.95
N ALA A 51 4.23 -0.70 1.02
CA ALA A 51 2.83 -0.99 1.31
C ALA A 51 2.21 -1.92 0.25
N SER A 52 2.42 -1.62 -1.04
CA SER A 52 1.97 -2.47 -2.14
C SER A 52 2.57 -3.88 -2.09
N SER A 53 3.85 -4.01 -1.75
CA SER A 53 4.52 -5.30 -1.58
C SER A 53 3.94 -6.09 -0.39
N LEU A 54 3.70 -5.43 0.75
CA LEU A 54 3.09 -6.07 1.91
C LEU A 54 1.66 -6.51 1.62
N ALA A 55 0.86 -5.67 0.94
CA ALA A 55 -0.47 -6.02 0.50
C ALA A 55 -0.46 -7.27 -0.39
N ALA A 56 0.42 -7.31 -1.41
CA ALA A 56 0.52 -8.44 -2.32
C ALA A 56 0.96 -9.74 -1.62
N GLN A 57 1.94 -9.66 -0.71
CA GLN A 57 2.43 -10.81 0.07
C GLN A 57 1.35 -11.41 0.97
N ASN A 58 0.44 -10.58 1.49
CA ASN A 58 -0.60 -11.01 2.44
C ASN A 58 -1.97 -11.25 1.79
N THR A 59 -2.19 -10.78 0.55
CA THR A 59 -3.41 -11.08 -0.25
C THR A 59 -3.36 -12.51 -0.81
N ALA A 60 -2.16 -13.02 -1.12
CA ALA A 60 -1.96 -14.38 -1.63
C ALA A 60 -1.89 -15.41 -0.48
N GLN A 61 -2.99 -15.66 0.22
CA GLN A 61 -3.16 -16.88 0.99
C GLN A 61 -4.49 -17.59 0.70
N PRO A 62 -4.54 -18.33 -0.41
CA PRO A 62 -5.14 -19.65 -0.38
C PRO A 62 -4.14 -20.69 -0.93
N GLY A 63 -3.57 -21.50 -0.04
CA GLY A 63 -2.98 -22.80 -0.41
C GLY A 63 -1.58 -22.79 -1.04
N GLY A 64 -0.56 -22.35 -0.31
CA GLY A 64 0.82 -22.76 -0.56
C GLY A 64 1.07 -24.22 -0.17
N ARG A 65 0.43 -25.17 -0.87
CA ARG A 65 0.81 -26.59 -0.94
C ARG A 65 0.45 -27.11 -2.33
N SER A 66 1.46 -27.22 -3.18
CA SER A 66 1.57 -28.25 -4.23
C SER A 66 3.04 -28.39 -4.56
#